data_AF-A0A9J6ZEC8-F1
#
_entry.id   AF-A0A9J6ZEC8-F1
#
_cell.length_a   1.000
_cell.length_b   1.000
_cell.length_c   1.000
_cell.angle_alpha   90.00
_cell.angle_beta   90.00
_cell.angle_gamma   90.00
#
_symmetry.space_group_name_H-M   'P 1'
#
loop_
_entity.id
_entity.type
_entity.pdbx_description
1 polymer ?
#
loop_
_entity_poly.entity_id
_entity_poly.type
_entity_poly.pdbx_seq_one_letter_code
_entity_poly.pdbx_strand_id
1 'polypeptide(L)'
;MEKQEAVAILNQIDIVDSECCDETLYYAYCEDIEGNREMLESLGFTSTEIEHTTEIYGEIKVIDLSQIAFRWVEWFEEGKWWLERPKKCGWCDSLTTEVSHPHMFDAALGEKMCKECWNHDREVYKGSYGEDIGEFVAIAEGESSE
;
A
#
# COMPACT_ATOMS: atom_id res chain seq x y z
N MET A 1 0.03 15.60 12.41
CA MET A 1 0.68 14.42 11.85
C MET A 1 0.30 14.37 10.39
N GLU A 2 1.29 14.18 9.52
CA GLU A 2 1.07 14.08 8.08
C GLU A 2 0.46 12.73 7.72
N LYS A 3 -0.34 12.64 6.64
CA LYS A 3 -0.98 11.37 6.26
C LYS A 3 0.06 10.27 5.99
N GLN A 4 1.17 10.58 5.30
CA GLN A 4 2.26 9.61 5.07
C GLN A 4 2.81 9.01 6.38
N GLU A 5 2.98 9.83 7.42
CA GLU A 5 3.49 9.36 8.72
C GLU A 5 2.51 8.40 9.38
N ALA A 6 1.21 8.74 9.33
CA ALA A 6 0.16 7.89 9.88
C ALA A 6 0.10 6.52 9.16
N VAL A 7 0.20 6.51 7.83
CA VAL A 7 0.23 5.26 7.05
C VAL A 7 1.46 4.41 7.37
N ALA A 8 2.63 5.04 7.56
CA ALA A 8 3.83 4.32 7.95
C ALA A 8 3.72 3.67 9.35
N ILE A 9 2.98 4.28 10.28
CA ILE A 9 2.68 3.69 11.59
C ILE A 9 1.65 2.57 11.45
N LEU A 10 0.56 2.78 10.71
CA LEU A 10 -0.46 1.75 10.48
C LEU A 10 0.11 0.47 9.86
N ASN A 11 1.05 0.62 8.91
CA ASN A 11 1.74 -0.50 8.26
C ASN A 11 2.81 -1.20 9.12
N GLN A 12 3.01 -0.77 10.38
CA GLN A 12 3.80 -1.51 11.38
C GLN A 12 2.93 -2.41 12.27
N ILE A 13 1.61 -2.25 12.21
CA ILE A 13 0.68 -3.08 12.96
C ILE A 13 0.40 -4.35 12.16
N ASP A 14 0.72 -5.50 12.74
CA ASP A 14 0.46 -6.80 12.11
C ASP A 14 -1.05 -7.06 12.02
N ILE A 15 -1.52 -7.31 10.78
CA ILE A 15 -2.88 -7.74 10.51
C ILE A 15 -2.95 -9.26 10.73
N VAL A 16 -3.77 -9.69 11.70
CA VAL A 16 -3.99 -11.11 11.99
C VAL A 16 -5.07 -11.73 11.12
N ASP A 17 -6.04 -10.93 10.70
CA ASP A 17 -7.08 -11.34 9.77
C ASP A 17 -7.71 -10.13 9.07
N SER A 18 -8.17 -10.32 7.84
CA SER A 18 -8.87 -9.27 7.09
C SER A 18 -9.74 -9.89 6.01
N GLU A 19 -10.90 -9.28 5.77
CA GLU A 19 -11.79 -9.67 4.68
C GLU A 19 -12.14 -8.45 3.84
N CYS A 20 -11.88 -8.56 2.55
CA CYS A 20 -12.27 -7.59 1.55
C CYS A 20 -12.92 -8.29 0.37
N CYS A 21 -14.05 -7.76 -0.09
CA CYS A 21 -14.68 -8.20 -1.32
C CYS A 21 -14.84 -7.01 -2.25
N ASP A 22 -14.46 -7.19 -3.51
CA ASP A 22 -14.41 -6.16 -4.53
C ASP A 22 -13.61 -4.93 -4.04
N GLU A 23 -14.30 -3.83 -3.75
CA GLU A 23 -13.71 -2.55 -3.29
C GLU A 23 -14.14 -2.21 -1.86
N THR A 24 -14.70 -3.17 -1.12
CA THR A 24 -15.18 -2.98 0.25
C THR A 24 -14.34 -3.80 1.22
N LEU A 25 -13.68 -3.10 2.16
CA LEU A 25 -13.08 -3.71 3.34
C LEU A 25 -14.17 -3.92 4.40
N TYR A 26 -14.40 -5.18 4.81
CA TYR A 26 -15.36 -5.48 5.87
C TYR A 26 -14.74 -5.39 7.26
N TYR A 27 -13.52 -5.90 7.41
CA TYR A 27 -12.74 -5.80 8.64
C TYR A 27 -11.25 -5.97 8.34
N ALA A 28 -10.43 -5.41 9.22
CA ALA A 28 -9.00 -5.68 9.28
C ALA A 28 -8.58 -5.69 10.76
N TYR A 29 -8.28 -6.88 11.28
CA TYR A 29 -8.02 -7.10 12.69
C TYR A 29 -6.52 -7.11 12.98
N CYS A 30 -6.14 -6.50 14.10
CA CYS A 30 -4.87 -6.75 14.77
C CYS A 30 -5.12 -7.25 16.20
N GLU A 31 -4.13 -7.90 16.81
CA GLU A 31 -4.26 -8.31 18.21
C GLU A 31 -4.36 -7.11 19.15
N ASP A 32 -5.22 -7.22 20.16
CA ASP A 32 -5.33 -6.24 21.23
C ASP A 32 -4.18 -6.40 22.24
N ILE A 33 -2.99 -5.91 21.86
CA ILE A 33 -1.78 -5.88 22.68
C ILE A 33 -1.31 -4.44 22.93
N GLU A 34 -0.52 -4.26 24.00
CA GLU A 34 -0.02 -2.94 24.43
C GLU A 34 0.69 -2.19 23.29
N GLY A 35 1.58 -2.86 22.55
CA GLY A 35 2.32 -2.23 21.44
C GLY A 35 1.42 -1.69 20.33
N ASN A 36 0.36 -2.42 19.96
CA ASN A 36 -0.60 -1.95 18.95
C ASN A 36 -1.41 -0.77 19.49
N ARG A 37 -1.81 -0.80 20.78
CA ARG A 37 -2.50 0.33 21.42
C ARG A 37 -1.63 1.58 21.44
N GLU A 38 -0.36 1.47 21.82
CA GLU A 38 0.59 2.60 21.83
C GLU A 38 0.74 3.22 20.43
N MET A 39 0.80 2.39 19.37
CA MET A 39 0.82 2.89 18.00
C MET A 39 -0.46 3.66 17.66
N LEU A 40 -1.64 3.15 18.00
CA LEU A 40 -2.91 3.85 17.79
C LEU A 40 -3.03 5.14 18.62
N GLU A 41 -2.55 5.14 19.86
CA GLU A 41 -2.50 6.34 20.70
C GLU A 41 -1.56 7.39 20.11
N SER A 42 -0.44 6.99 19.51
CA SER A 42 0.46 7.89 18.77
C SER A 42 -0.21 8.51 17.54
N LEU A 43 -1.20 7.82 16.96
CA LEU A 43 -2.05 8.34 15.87
C LEU A 43 -3.15 9.30 16.37
N GLY A 44 -3.27 9.48 17.69
CA GLY A 44 -4.21 10.38 18.33
C GLY A 44 -5.55 9.75 18.71
N PHE A 45 -5.64 8.42 18.77
CA PHE A 45 -6.81 7.73 19.33
C PHE A 45 -6.70 7.65 20.86
N THR A 46 -7.82 7.83 21.55
CA THR A 46 -7.90 7.62 22.98
C THR A 46 -8.12 6.14 23.30
N SER A 47 -7.74 5.71 24.50
CA SER A 47 -7.97 4.32 24.92
C SER A 47 -9.45 3.93 24.90
N THR A 48 -10.37 4.89 25.10
CA THR A 48 -11.82 4.67 24.98
C THR A 48 -12.25 4.46 23.53
N GLU A 49 -11.71 5.23 22.57
CA GLU A 49 -11.99 5.03 21.15
C GLU A 49 -11.49 3.66 20.69
N ILE A 50 -10.29 3.26 21.10
CA ILE A 50 -9.73 1.94 20.81
C ILE A 50 -10.61 0.84 21.40
N GLU A 51 -11.06 0.97 22.66
CA GLU A 51 -11.91 -0.05 23.27
C GLU A 51 -13.24 -0.24 22.54
N HIS A 52 -13.82 0.84 21.99
CA HIS A 52 -15.05 0.74 21.19
C HIS A 52 -14.89 0.04 19.85
N THR A 53 -13.65 -0.17 19.39
CA THR A 53 -13.35 -0.94 18.17
C THR A 53 -12.77 -2.30 18.50
N THR A 54 -12.77 -2.72 19.76
CA THR A 54 -12.33 -4.07 20.15
C THR A 54 -13.45 -5.08 20.08
N GLU A 55 -13.11 -6.31 19.70
CA GLU A 55 -14.01 -7.44 19.69
C GLU A 55 -13.29 -8.75 20.05
N ILE A 56 -14.06 -9.82 20.24
CA ILE A 56 -13.52 -11.17 20.48
C ILE A 56 -13.61 -11.96 19.18
N TYR A 57 -12.46 -12.33 18.63
CA TYR A 57 -12.34 -13.14 17.43
C TYR A 57 -11.81 -14.54 17.81
N GLY A 58 -12.73 -15.52 17.87
CA GLY A 58 -12.41 -16.84 18.39
C GLY A 58 -12.07 -16.79 19.90
N GLU A 59 -10.79 -16.99 20.23
CA GLU A 59 -10.27 -16.99 21.61
C GLU A 59 -9.38 -15.77 21.92
N ILE A 60 -9.16 -14.88 20.96
CA ILE A 60 -8.31 -13.70 21.12
C ILE A 60 -9.16 -12.41 21.10
N LYS A 61 -8.66 -11.37 21.78
CA LYS A 61 -9.20 -10.02 21.70
C LYS A 61 -8.47 -9.29 20.58
N VAL A 62 -9.22 -8.65 19.69
CA VAL A 62 -8.70 -7.94 18.51
C VAL A 62 -9.21 -6.51 18.47
N ILE A 63 -8.53 -5.66 17.71
CA ILE A 63 -8.94 -4.30 17.38
C ILE A 63 -9.30 -4.27 15.88
N ASP A 64 -10.50 -3.81 15.53
CA ASP A 64 -10.91 -3.57 14.15
C ASP A 64 -10.33 -2.25 13.64
N LEU A 65 -9.22 -2.35 12.91
CA LEU A 65 -8.55 -1.21 12.31
C LEU A 65 -9.38 -0.58 11.18
N SER A 66 -10.32 -1.31 10.57
CA SER A 66 -11.18 -0.74 9.52
C SER A 66 -12.06 0.40 10.04
N GLN A 67 -12.36 0.43 11.35
CA GLN A 67 -13.14 1.50 11.97
C GLN A 67 -12.34 2.80 12.17
N ILE A 68 -11.00 2.76 12.07
CA ILE A 68 -10.12 3.87 12.45
C ILE A 68 -9.10 4.27 11.38
N ALA A 69 -8.61 3.33 10.58
CA ALA A 69 -7.53 3.56 9.62
C ALA A 69 -7.94 4.56 8.52
N PHE A 70 -9.20 4.50 8.04
CA PHE A 70 -9.75 5.38 7.00
C PHE A 70 -9.78 6.87 7.35
N ARG A 71 -9.41 7.25 8.57
CA ARG A 71 -9.06 8.64 8.90
C ARG A 71 -7.87 9.16 8.08
N TRP A 72 -6.95 8.27 7.70
CA TRP A 72 -5.66 8.61 7.09
C TRP A 72 -5.46 8.01 5.70
N VAL A 73 -6.09 6.87 5.43
CA VAL A 73 -5.89 6.04 4.23
C VAL A 73 -7.14 6.06 3.35
N GLU A 74 -6.99 5.71 2.09
CA GLU A 74 -8.13 5.53 1.16
C GLU A 74 -8.25 4.09 0.65
N TRP A 75 -7.22 3.25 0.87
CA TRP A 75 -7.21 1.89 0.34
C TRP A 75 -6.51 0.90 1.29
N PHE A 76 -6.94 -0.36 1.22
CA PHE A 76 -6.34 -1.49 1.90
C PHE A 76 -6.21 -2.66 0.93
N GLU A 77 -5.01 -3.23 0.82
CA GLU A 77 -4.74 -4.36 -0.08
C GLU A 77 -3.53 -5.14 0.43
N GLU A 78 -3.63 -6.47 0.40
CA GLU A 78 -2.56 -7.40 0.81
C GLU A 78 -1.99 -7.10 2.21
N GLY A 79 -2.85 -6.81 3.19
CA GLY A 79 -2.44 -6.54 4.57
C GLY A 79 -1.78 -5.17 4.78
N LYS A 80 -1.84 -4.29 3.78
CA LYS A 80 -1.24 -2.95 3.82
C LYS A 80 -2.26 -1.86 3.57
N TRP A 81 -2.03 -0.75 4.25
CA TRP A 81 -2.77 0.50 4.12
C TRP A 81 -2.09 1.44 3.14
N TRP A 82 -2.88 2.10 2.30
CA TRP A 82 -2.39 2.99 1.25
C TRP A 82 -3.14 4.32 1.26
N LEU A 83 -2.42 5.40 0.97
CA LEU A 83 -3.02 6.74 0.85
C LEU A 83 -4.03 6.84 -0.28
N GLU A 84 -3.82 6.04 -1.33
CA GLU A 84 -4.63 5.94 -2.53
C GLU A 84 -4.54 4.50 -3.05
N ARG A 85 -5.36 4.13 -4.04
CA ARG A 85 -5.33 2.80 -4.65
C ARG A 85 -3.96 2.55 -5.29
N PRO A 86 -3.22 1.50 -4.88
CA PRO A 86 -1.94 1.19 -5.47
C PRO A 86 -2.11 0.70 -6.91
N LYS A 87 -1.05 0.87 -7.69
CA LYS A 87 -0.94 0.39 -9.07
C LYS A 87 -0.07 -0.86 -9.07
N LYS A 88 -0.48 -1.86 -9.85
CA LYS A 88 0.26 -3.11 -10.02
C LYS A 88 1.33 -2.97 -11.09
N CYS A 89 2.54 -3.45 -10.83
CA CYS A 89 3.59 -3.53 -11.83
C CYS A 89 3.41 -4.74 -12.74
N GLY A 90 3.48 -4.56 -14.06
CA GLY A 90 3.36 -5.63 -15.06
C GLY A 90 4.54 -6.61 -15.12
N TRP A 91 5.67 -6.33 -14.44
CA TRP A 91 6.89 -7.17 -14.47
C TRP A 91 7.08 -8.02 -13.23
N CYS A 92 6.79 -7.47 -12.05
CA CYS A 92 7.04 -8.15 -10.78
C CYS A 92 5.77 -8.31 -9.92
N ASP A 93 4.61 -7.90 -10.45
CA ASP A 93 3.32 -7.91 -9.77
C ASP A 93 3.24 -7.08 -8.48
N SER A 94 4.30 -6.34 -8.10
CA SER A 94 4.33 -5.53 -6.88
C SER A 94 3.36 -4.35 -6.94
N LEU A 95 2.71 -4.06 -5.83
CA LEU A 95 1.88 -2.86 -5.63
C LEU A 95 2.74 -1.65 -5.26
N THR A 96 2.48 -0.50 -5.89
CA THR A 96 3.20 0.77 -5.70
C THR A 96 2.31 1.96 -6.06
N THR A 97 2.56 3.14 -5.49
CA THR A 97 1.88 4.39 -5.88
C THR A 97 2.44 4.98 -7.18
N GLU A 98 3.73 4.72 -7.45
CA GLU A 98 4.46 5.23 -8.60
C GLU A 98 4.78 4.13 -9.62
N VAL A 99 4.32 4.34 -10.85
CA VAL A 99 4.65 3.50 -12.02
C VAL A 99 4.93 4.39 -13.22
N SER A 100 5.73 3.89 -14.16
CA SER A 100 6.05 4.53 -15.44
C SER A 100 5.51 3.70 -16.61
N HIS A 101 5.35 4.34 -17.77
CA HIS A 101 5.18 3.60 -19.01
C HIS A 101 6.48 2.85 -19.35
N PRO A 102 6.43 1.68 -19.99
CA PRO A 102 7.60 1.00 -20.50
C PRO A 102 8.36 1.91 -21.47
N HIS A 103 9.68 1.71 -21.58
CA HIS A 103 10.47 2.49 -22.51
C HIS A 103 10.04 2.22 -23.97
N MET A 104 10.32 3.16 -24.88
CA MET A 104 9.89 3.11 -26.29
C MET A 104 10.25 1.80 -27.04
N PHE A 105 11.27 1.09 -26.58
CA PHE A 105 11.75 -0.14 -27.22
C PHE A 105 11.16 -1.42 -26.61
N ASP A 106 10.31 -1.29 -25.59
CA ASP A 106 9.57 -2.39 -25.01
C ASP A 106 8.25 -2.62 -25.78
N ALA A 107 7.92 -3.88 -26.04
CA ALA A 107 6.72 -4.28 -26.76
C ALA A 107 5.49 -4.47 -25.84
N ALA A 108 5.66 -4.34 -24.52
CA ALA A 108 4.61 -4.46 -23.52
C ALA A 108 3.65 -3.25 -23.52
N LEU A 109 2.88 -3.11 -24.60
CA LEU A 109 1.90 -2.03 -24.79
C LEU A 109 0.82 -2.09 -23.69
N GLY A 110 0.64 -0.97 -22.99
CA GLY A 110 -0.40 -0.81 -21.96
C GLY A 110 0.00 -1.24 -20.55
N GLU A 111 1.12 -1.96 -20.41
CA GLU A 111 1.66 -2.32 -19.10
C GLU A 111 2.26 -1.10 -18.38
N LYS A 112 2.42 -1.22 -17.06
CA LYS A 112 3.03 -0.18 -16.21
C LYS A 112 4.14 -0.78 -15.36
N MET A 113 5.24 -0.06 -15.20
CA MET A 113 6.46 -0.56 -14.57
C MET A 113 6.77 0.21 -13.28
N CYS A 114 7.10 -0.49 -12.19
CA CYS A 114 7.58 0.15 -10.97
C CYS A 114 9.02 0.66 -11.16
N LYS A 115 9.45 1.55 -10.26
CA LYS A 115 10.79 2.15 -10.30
C LYS A 115 11.93 1.13 -10.21
N GLU A 116 11.74 0.05 -9.44
CA GLU A 116 12.75 -1.00 -9.29
C GLU A 116 12.94 -1.78 -10.60
N CYS A 117 11.84 -2.23 -11.21
CA CYS A 117 11.87 -2.87 -12.52
C CYS A 117 12.44 -1.95 -13.60
N TRP A 118 12.11 -0.65 -13.57
CA TRP A 118 12.68 0.34 -14.49
C TRP A 118 14.20 0.43 -14.36
N ASN A 119 14.71 0.51 -13.12
CA ASN A 119 16.14 0.59 -12.89
C ASN A 119 16.86 -0.69 -13.33
N HIS A 120 16.26 -1.85 -13.06
CA HIS A 120 16.80 -3.13 -13.52
C HIS A 120 16.87 -3.18 -15.06
N ASP A 121 15.78 -2.83 -15.72
CA ASP A 121 15.69 -2.85 -17.17
C ASP A 121 16.66 -1.84 -17.82
N ARG A 122 16.77 -0.63 -17.25
CA ARG A 122 17.77 0.36 -17.65
C ARG A 122 19.20 -0.16 -17.57
N GLU A 123 19.56 -0.87 -16.49
CA GLU A 123 20.88 -1.47 -16.34
C GLU A 123 21.13 -2.57 -17.37
N VAL A 124 20.14 -3.44 -17.61
CA VAL A 124 20.23 -4.53 -18.59
C VAL A 124 20.34 -3.99 -20.02
N TYR A 125 19.52 -3.01 -20.38
CA TYR A 125 19.53 -2.39 -21.71
C TYR A 125 20.86 -1.69 -21.96
N LYS A 126 21.37 -0.94 -20.98
CA LYS A 126 22.67 -0.28 -21.07
C LYS A 126 23.83 -1.26 -21.20
N GLY A 127 23.79 -2.38 -20.48
CA GLY A 127 24.77 -3.45 -20.61
C GLY A 127 24.75 -4.15 -21.97
N SER A 128 23.57 -4.27 -22.58
CA SER A 128 23.37 -5.02 -23.83
C SER A 128 23.57 -4.18 -25.08
N TYR A 129 23.09 -2.93 -25.08
CA TYR A 129 23.05 -2.04 -26.24
C TYR A 129 23.96 -0.81 -26.10
N GLY A 130 24.51 -0.55 -24.91
CA GLY A 130 25.39 0.60 -24.65
C GLY A 130 24.65 1.94 -24.52
N GLU A 131 23.33 1.93 -24.65
CA GLU A 131 22.46 3.11 -24.60
C GLU A 131 21.66 3.16 -23.29
N ASP A 132 21.25 4.36 -22.88
CA ASP A 132 20.48 4.57 -21.65
C ASP A 132 19.03 4.90 -22.03
N ILE A 133 18.07 4.11 -21.51
CA ILE A 133 16.63 4.30 -21.78
C ILE A 133 16.02 5.49 -21.03
N GLY A 134 16.81 6.15 -20.17
CA GLY A 134 16.41 7.36 -19.45
C GLY A 134 16.03 7.14 -18.00
N GLU A 135 15.65 8.23 -17.34
CA GLU A 135 15.22 8.20 -15.94
C GLU A 135 13.76 7.75 -15.81
N PHE A 136 13.42 7.22 -14.64
CA PHE A 136 12.05 6.85 -14.30
C PHE A 136 11.16 8.11 -14.26
N VAL A 137 10.09 8.12 -15.04
CA VAL A 137 9.09 9.20 -15.05
C VAL A 137 7.76 8.63 -14.58
N ALA A 138 7.34 9.01 -13.38
CA ALA A 138 6.06 8.55 -12.84
C ALA A 138 4.88 9.11 -13.68
N ILE A 139 3.94 8.23 -14.00
CA ILE A 139 2.67 8.61 -14.63
C ILE A 139 1.86 9.45 -13.63
N ALA A 140 1.41 10.62 -14.07
CA ALA A 140 0.61 11.52 -13.24
C ALA A 140 -0.77 10.91 -12.92
N GLU A 141 -1.33 11.25 -11.75
CA GLU A 141 -2.71 10.89 -11.42
C GLU A 141 -3.68 11.41 -12.50
N GLY A 142 -4.48 10.51 -13.07
CA GLY A 142 -5.51 10.85 -14.07
C GLY A 142 -5.12 10.62 -15.54
N GLU A 143 -3.90 10.18 -15.85
CA GLU A 143 -3.60 9.61 -17.18
C GLU A 143 -4.21 8.21 -17.28
N SER A 144 -5.49 8.18 -17.67
CA SER A 144 -6.16 7.00 -18.16
C SER A 144 -5.52 6.60 -19.50
N SER A 145 -5.10 5.34 -19.61
CA SER A 145 -5.01 4.68 -20.91
C SER A 145 -6.40 4.67 -21.54
N GLU A 146 -6.61 5.56 -22.52
CA GLU A 146 -7.71 5.44 -23.50
C GLU A 146 -7.67 4.09 -24.23
#